data_AF-A0A962QZX6-F1
#
_entry.id   AF-A0A962QZX6-F1
#
_cell.length_a   1.000
_cell.length_b   1.000
_cell.length_c   1.000
_cell.angle_alpha   90.00
_cell.angle_beta   90.00
_cell.angle_gamma   90.00
#
_symmetry.space_group_name_H-M   'P 1'
#
loop_
_entity.id
_entity.type
_entity.pdbx_description
1 polymer ?
#
loop_
_entity_poly.entity_id
_entity_poly.type
_entity_poly.pdbx_seq_one_letter_code
_entity_poly.pdbx_strand_id
1 'polypeptide(L)'
;MLGRLISIAIIAAAAYWYWTGPYQERVNPSYEQQLRNNADEMRLCIRSGNYQLGATGVGNGNVEQRCAEKLNLYQHEGQWHSYDDVRK
;
A
#
# COMPACT_ATOMS: atom_id res chain seq x y z
N MET A 1 12.30 22.95 36.86
CA MET A 1 12.04 23.20 35.43
C MET A 1 12.91 22.36 34.50
N LEU A 2 14.16 22.05 34.87
CA LEU A 2 15.10 21.27 34.06
C LEU A 2 14.58 19.89 33.63
N GLY A 3 13.98 19.13 34.55
CA GLY A 3 13.43 17.79 34.23
C GLY A 3 12.36 17.81 33.14
N ARG A 4 11.54 18.87 33.10
CA ARG A 4 10.48 19.03 32.08
C ARG A 4 11.06 19.34 30.70
N LEU A 5 12.19 20.06 30.63
CA LEU A 5 12.92 20.32 29.39
C LEU A 5 13.59 19.06 28.84
N ILE A 6 14.15 18.21 29.70
CA ILE A 6 14.75 16.93 29.29
C ILE A 6 13.69 16.01 28.67
N SER A 7 12.51 15.89 29.28
CA SER A 7 11.41 15.09 28.72
C SER A 7 10.96 15.59 27.35
N ILE A 8 10.84 16.92 27.16
CA ILE A 8 10.46 17.52 25.88
C ILE A 8 11.53 17.23 24.82
N ALA A 9 12.82 17.32 25.18
CA ALA A 9 13.92 17.04 24.26
C ALA A 9 13.92 15.58 23.78
N ILE A 10 13.65 14.62 24.68
CA ILE A 10 13.55 13.19 24.31
C ILE A 10 12.39 12.94 23.35
N ILE A 11 11.21 13.50 23.63
CA ILE A 11 10.03 13.34 22.76
C ILE A 11 10.29 13.97 21.38
N ALA A 12 10.89 15.16 21.35
CA ALA A 12 11.23 15.83 20.10
C ALA A 12 12.25 15.03 19.27
N ALA A 13 13.27 14.46 19.91
CA ALA A 13 14.25 13.61 19.23
C ALA A 13 13.63 12.33 18.67
N ALA A 14 12.75 11.67 19.43
CA ALA A 14 12.04 10.47 18.98
C ALA A 14 11.09 10.77 17.81
N ALA A 15 10.34 11.87 17.90
CA ALA A 15 9.45 12.32 16.83
C ALA A 15 10.23 12.66 15.56
N TYR A 16 11.36 13.36 15.69
CA TYR A 16 12.23 13.68 14.55
C TYR A 16 12.79 12.42 13.90
N TRP A 17 13.32 11.48 14.69
CA TRP A 17 13.85 10.22 14.16
C TRP A 17 12.78 9.41 13.41
N TYR A 18 11.57 9.29 13.99
CA TYR A 18 10.44 8.61 13.35
C TYR A 18 10.02 9.29 12.04
N TRP A 19 10.01 10.62 12.00
CA TRP A 19 9.70 11.38 10.80
C TRP A 19 10.74 11.19 9.70
N THR A 20 12.04 11.21 10.05
CA THR A 20 13.12 11.14 9.05
C THR A 20 13.36 9.74 8.47
N GLY A 21 13.09 8.67 9.22
CA GLY A 21 13.34 7.29 8.77
C GLY A 21 12.06 6.60 8.31
N PRO A 22 11.33 5.95 9.23
CA PRO A 22 10.25 5.01 8.88
C PRO A 22 9.05 5.69 8.20
N TYR A 23 8.81 6.97 8.46
CA TYR A 23 7.72 7.68 7.78
C TYR A 23 8.06 7.97 6.31
N GLN A 24 9.28 8.41 6.00
CA GLN A 24 9.71 8.69 4.63
C GLN A 24 9.67 7.43 3.74
N GLU A 25 10.10 6.28 4.27
CA GLU A 25 10.05 4.99 3.56
C GLU A 25 8.62 4.56 3.18
N ARG A 26 7.63 4.94 3.99
CA ARG A 26 6.21 4.66 3.71
C ARG A 26 5.62 5.62 2.67
N VAL A 27 6.04 6.88 2.69
CA VAL A 27 5.47 7.92 1.81
C VAL A 27 6.10 7.87 0.41
N ASN A 28 7.37 7.49 0.30
CA ASN A 28 8.07 7.30 -0.97
C ASN A 28 8.62 5.87 -1.11
N PRO A 29 7.75 4.87 -1.31
CA PRO A 29 8.20 3.50 -1.54
C PRO A 29 9.00 3.42 -2.84
N SER A 30 10.08 2.62 -2.84
CA SER A 30 10.81 2.32 -4.07
C SER A 30 9.91 1.63 -5.09
N TYR A 31 10.24 1.73 -6.38
CA TYR A 31 9.45 1.13 -7.45
C TYR A 31 9.20 -0.38 -7.25
N GLU A 32 10.22 -1.13 -6.85
CA GLU A 32 10.03 -2.55 -6.52
C GLU A 32 9.08 -2.77 -5.36
N GLN A 33 9.12 -1.89 -4.35
CA GLN A 33 8.21 -1.97 -3.22
C GLN A 33 6.78 -1.67 -3.66
N GLN A 34 6.58 -0.74 -4.60
CA GLN A 34 5.27 -0.48 -5.21
C GLN A 34 4.75 -1.69 -5.97
N LEU A 35 5.58 -2.33 -6.81
CA LEU A 35 5.19 -3.56 -7.51
C LEU A 35 4.80 -4.69 -6.54
N ARG A 36 5.55 -4.86 -5.45
CA ARG A 36 5.22 -5.83 -4.38
C ARG A 36 3.87 -5.50 -3.73
N ASN A 37 3.67 -4.24 -3.34
CA ASN A 37 2.43 -3.79 -2.72
C ASN A 37 1.22 -4.00 -3.67
N ASN A 38 1.36 -3.65 -4.94
CA ASN A 38 0.32 -3.84 -5.95
C ASN A 38 -0.06 -5.32 -6.11
N ALA A 39 0.94 -6.21 -6.13
CA ALA A 39 0.71 -7.65 -6.21
C ALA A 39 -0.01 -8.20 -4.96
N ASP A 40 0.36 -7.72 -3.78
CA ASP A 40 -0.29 -8.10 -2.53
C ASP A 40 -1.74 -7.58 -2.46
N GLU A 41 -1.98 -6.34 -2.86
CA GLU A 41 -3.32 -5.76 -2.92
C GLU A 41 -4.21 -6.49 -3.93
N MET A 42 -3.68 -6.84 -5.12
CA MET A 42 -4.39 -7.67 -6.08
C MET A 42 -4.76 -9.03 -5.50
N ARG A 43 -3.82 -9.70 -4.83
CA ARG A 43 -4.05 -11.01 -4.20
C ARG A 43 -5.14 -10.93 -3.13
N LEU A 44 -5.11 -9.90 -2.29
CA LEU A 44 -6.12 -9.67 -1.24
C LEU A 44 -7.49 -9.35 -1.86
N CYS A 45 -7.53 -8.52 -2.90
CA CYS A 45 -8.76 -8.19 -3.61
C CYS A 45 -9.38 -9.44 -4.25
N ILE A 46 -8.60 -10.24 -4.98
CA ILE A 46 -9.09 -11.47 -5.61
C ILE A 46 -9.61 -12.45 -4.56
N ARG A 47 -8.87 -12.62 -3.45
CA ARG A 47 -9.29 -13.51 -2.37
C ARG A 47 -10.62 -13.09 -1.75
N SER A 48 -10.78 -11.80 -1.45
CA SER A 48 -12.01 -11.27 -0.87
C SER A 48 -13.18 -11.33 -1.87
N GLY A 49 -12.92 -11.04 -3.14
CA GLY A 49 -13.88 -11.19 -4.23
C GLY A 49 -14.37 -12.63 -4.34
N ASN A 50 -13.46 -13.60 -4.44
CA ASN A 50 -13.81 -15.04 -4.51
C ASN A 50 -14.55 -15.53 -3.27
N TYR A 51 -14.18 -15.05 -2.08
CA TYR A 51 -14.92 -15.36 -0.86
C TYR A 51 -16.35 -14.81 -0.91
N GLN A 52 -16.52 -13.55 -1.33
CA GLN A 52 -17.83 -12.94 -1.48
C GLN A 52 -18.69 -13.66 -2.53
N LEU A 53 -18.09 -14.04 -3.66
CA LEU A 53 -18.73 -14.86 -4.68
C LEU A 53 -19.27 -16.17 -4.09
N GLY A 54 -18.41 -16.90 -3.37
CA GLY A 54 -18.77 -18.19 -2.77
C GLY A 54 -19.83 -18.07 -1.66
N ALA A 55 -19.80 -16.99 -0.88
CA ALA A 55 -20.73 -16.78 0.22
C ALA A 55 -22.10 -16.25 -0.21
N THR A 56 -22.16 -15.44 -1.26
CA THR A 56 -23.39 -14.72 -1.66
C THR A 56 -23.99 -15.20 -2.97
N GLY A 57 -23.24 -15.94 -3.79
CA GLY A 57 -23.62 -16.31 -5.15
C GLY A 57 -23.72 -15.12 -6.12
N VAL A 58 -23.49 -13.89 -5.64
CA VAL A 58 -23.53 -12.67 -6.45
C VAL A 58 -22.16 -12.43 -7.06
N GLY A 59 -22.03 -12.73 -8.35
CA GLY A 59 -20.79 -12.57 -9.08
C GLY A 59 -20.92 -11.89 -10.41
N ASN A 60 -20.51 -10.62 -10.46
CA ASN A 60 -20.32 -9.91 -11.72
C ASN A 60 -18.90 -10.15 -12.23
N GLY A 61 -18.79 -11.06 -13.20
CA GLY A 61 -17.64 -11.16 -14.12
C GLY A 61 -16.31 -11.66 -13.54
N ASN A 62 -15.23 -11.39 -14.27
CA ASN A 62 -13.87 -11.76 -13.89
C ASN A 62 -13.41 -10.90 -12.70
N VAL A 63 -13.20 -11.56 -11.54
CA VAL A 63 -12.77 -10.90 -10.29
C VAL A 63 -11.43 -10.19 -10.47
N GLU A 64 -10.52 -10.78 -11.24
CA GLU A 64 -9.20 -10.21 -11.48
C GLU A 64 -9.29 -8.86 -12.19
N GLN A 65 -10.08 -8.78 -13.27
CA GLN A 65 -10.28 -7.53 -14.01
C GLN A 65 -10.89 -6.45 -13.12
N ARG A 66 -11.91 -6.79 -12.32
CA ARG A 66 -12.50 -5.84 -11.37
C ARG A 66 -11.51 -5.35 -10.32
N CYS A 67 -10.65 -6.23 -9.84
CA CYS A 67 -9.61 -5.85 -8.88
C CYS A 67 -8.56 -4.94 -9.52
N ALA A 68 -8.16 -5.23 -10.76
CA ALA A 68 -7.27 -4.39 -11.54
C ALA A 68 -7.87 -2.99 -11.76
N GLU A 69 -9.14 -2.91 -12.19
CA GLU A 69 -9.86 -1.64 -12.35
C GLU A 69 -10.00 -0.87 -11.03
N LYS A 70 -10.36 -1.58 -9.94
CA LYS A 70 -10.53 -0.96 -8.61
C LYS A 70 -9.24 -0.38 -8.06
N LEU A 71 -8.12 -1.05 -8.29
CA LEU A 71 -6.80 -0.63 -7.83
C LEU A 71 -6.07 0.25 -8.85
N ASN A 72 -6.70 0.52 -10.01
CA ASN A 72 -6.08 1.25 -11.13
C ASN A 72 -4.74 0.63 -11.58
N LEU A 73 -4.71 -0.70 -11.65
CA LEU A 73 -3.53 -1.48 -12.00
C LEU A 73 -3.67 -2.12 -13.38
N TYR A 74 -2.54 -2.37 -14.03
CA TYR A 74 -2.44 -3.16 -15.26
C TYR A 74 -1.31 -4.17 -15.17
N GLN A 75 -1.47 -5.28 -15.89
CA GLN A 75 -0.46 -6.32 -15.95
C GLN A 75 0.52 -6.06 -17.09
N HIS A 76 1.81 -6.03 -16.78
CA HIS A 76 2.88 -5.94 -17.77
C HIS A 76 4.08 -6.75 -17.29
N GLU A 77 4.61 -7.62 -18.17
CA GLU A 77 5.72 -8.52 -17.86
C GLU A 77 5.50 -9.40 -16.60
N GLY A 78 4.25 -9.81 -16.35
CA GLY A 78 3.90 -10.63 -15.18
C GLY A 78 3.85 -9.86 -13.85
N GLN A 79 3.99 -8.53 -13.87
CA GLN A 79 3.92 -7.67 -12.70
C GLN A 79 2.72 -6.72 -12.80
N TRP A 80 2.23 -6.24 -11.64
CA TRP A 80 1.13 -5.29 -11.54
C TRP A 80 1.66 -3.87 -11.38
N HIS A 81 1.45 -3.07 -12.42
CA HIS A 81 1.88 -1.68 -12.50
C HIS A 81 0.69 -0.76 -12.26
N SER A 82 0.90 0.41 -11.65
CA SER A 82 -0.15 1.41 -11.48
C SER A 82 -0.20 2.36 -12.67
N TYR A 83 -1.40 2.73 -13.11
CA TYR A 83 -1.56 3.82 -14.09
C TYR A 83 -1.19 5.19 -13.52
N ASP A 84 -1.26 5.34 -12.19
CA ASP A 84 -0.93 6.59 -11.50
C ASP A 84 0.57 6.78 -11.27
N ASP A 85 1.37 5.73 -11.50
CA ASP A 85 2.83 5.81 -11.50
C ASP A 85 3.29 6.49 -12.80
N VAL A 86 3.17 7.83 -12.83
CA VAL A 86 3.68 8.67 -13.91
C VAL A 86 5.21 8.62 -13.86
N ARG A 87 5.78 7.60 -14.50
CA ARG A 87 7.21 7.51 -14.80
C ARG A 87 7.63 8.75 -15.59
N LYS A 88 8.20 9.75 -14.90
CA LYS A 88 8.90 10.89 -15.50
C LYS A 88 10.35 10.54 -15.79
#